data_AF-A0A6N3J2B9-F1
#
_entry.id   AF-A0A6N3J2B9-F1
#
_cell.length_a   1.000
_cell.length_b   1.000
_cell.length_c   1.000
_cell.angle_alpha   90.00
_cell.angle_beta   90.00
_cell.angle_gamma   90.00
#
_symmetry.space_group_name_H-M   'P 1'
#
loop_
_entity.id
_entity.type
_entity.pdbx_description
1 polymer ?
#
loop_
_entity_poly.entity_id
_entity_poly.type
_entity_poly.pdbx_seq_one_letter_code
_entity_poly.pdbx_strand_id
1 'polypeptide(L)'
;MANGKTHLVVGAAVGLTVALADNKKQAVSHHPVTAITVGSLFGKLPDILEPSLGNPHHRQFCHSLLVLTALGVGLKHLYEWQPEEAIDKCLRGLGLIAGCAYVSHLLCDATTPRSLPLIGKL
;
A
#
# COMPACT_ATOMS: atom_id res chain seq x y z
N MET A 1 4.19 18.42 3.47
CA MET A 1 3.35 17.57 2.60
C MET A 1 4.20 16.37 2.21
N ALA A 2 3.69 15.15 2.35
CA ALA A 2 4.37 13.99 1.78
C ALA A 2 4.42 14.20 0.25
N ASN A 3 5.59 13.96 -0.33
CA ASN A 3 5.77 14.02 -1.78
C ASN A 3 6.07 12.61 -2.30
N GLY A 4 6.09 12.41 -3.61
CA GLY A 4 6.29 11.08 -4.19
C GLY A 4 7.56 10.34 -3.72
N LYS A 5 8.61 11.05 -3.25
CA LYS A 5 9.78 10.40 -2.64
C LYS A 5 9.50 9.90 -1.22
N THR A 6 8.75 10.67 -0.43
CA THR A 6 8.28 10.24 0.90
C THR A 6 7.48 8.95 0.79
N HIS A 7 6.50 8.89 -0.11
CA HIS A 7 5.65 7.71 -0.27
C HIS A 7 6.43 6.48 -0.74
N LEU A 8 7.44 6.68 -1.59
CA LEU A 8 8.36 5.61 -2.00
C LEU A 8 9.16 5.06 -0.82
N VAL A 9 9.76 5.93 -0.01
CA VAL A 9 10.57 5.52 1.15
C VAL A 9 9.72 4.89 2.26
N VAL A 10 8.57 5.48 2.57
CA VAL A 10 7.62 4.93 3.55
C VAL A 10 7.10 3.57 3.06
N GLY A 11 6.74 3.46 1.78
CA GLY A 11 6.34 2.20 1.16
C GLY A 11 7.42 1.13 1.26
N ALA A 12 8.69 1.46 0.99
CA ALA A 12 9.84 0.56 1.17
C ALA A 12 9.95 0.04 2.60
N ALA A 13 9.89 0.95 3.58
CA ALA A 13 10.00 0.63 5.00
C ALA A 13 8.83 -0.24 5.48
N VAL A 14 7.61 0.07 5.05
CA VAL A 14 6.42 -0.73 5.35
C VAL A 14 6.52 -2.11 4.72
N GLY A 15 6.95 -2.21 3.46
CA GLY A 15 7.11 -3.50 2.78
C GLY A 15 8.10 -4.41 3.50
N LEU A 16 9.28 -3.88 3.87
CA LEU A 16 10.24 -4.61 4.68
C LEU A 16 9.67 -5.02 6.04
N THR A 17 8.97 -4.11 6.71
CA THR A 17 8.36 -4.39 8.02
C THR A 17 7.34 -5.52 7.93
N VAL A 18 6.48 -5.53 6.90
CA VAL A 18 5.51 -6.61 6.67
C VAL A 18 6.21 -7.94 6.43
N ALA A 19 7.25 -7.97 5.59
CA ALA A 19 8.02 -9.19 5.34
C ALA A 19 8.75 -9.72 6.59
N LEU A 20 9.13 -8.84 7.52
CA LEU A 20 9.75 -9.24 8.79
C LEU A 20 8.71 -9.70 9.82
N ALA A 21 7.55 -9.04 9.88
CA ALA A 21 6.51 -9.29 10.87
C ALA A 21 5.55 -10.44 10.52
N ASP A 22 5.38 -10.75 9.24
CA ASP A 22 4.51 -11.86 8.82
C ASP A 22 5.19 -13.22 9.09
N ASN A 23 4.58 -13.98 9.99
CA ASN A 23 5.09 -15.29 10.41
C ASN A 23 4.84 -16.40 9.39
N LYS A 24 3.95 -16.18 8.40
CA LYS A 24 3.66 -17.13 7.33
C LYS A 24 4.60 -16.91 6.13
N LYS A 25 5.89 -17.15 6.36
CA LYS A 25 6.96 -16.78 5.41
C LYS A 25 6.94 -17.62 4.12
N GLN A 26 7.25 -16.96 3.01
CA GLN A 26 7.54 -17.55 1.72
C GLN A 26 8.78 -16.88 1.10
N ALA A 27 9.67 -17.68 0.50
CA ALA A 27 11.00 -17.28 0.06
C ALA A 27 11.00 -16.09 -0.90
N VAL A 28 10.03 -16.02 -1.83
CA VAL A 28 9.97 -14.95 -2.84
C VAL A 28 9.41 -13.66 -2.27
N SER A 29 8.24 -13.71 -1.63
CA SER A 29 7.53 -12.53 -1.11
C SER A 29 8.25 -11.91 0.08
N HIS A 30 8.84 -12.72 0.96
CA HIS A 30 9.52 -12.25 2.18
C HIS A 30 11.01 -11.99 1.96
N HIS A 31 11.51 -12.13 0.73
CA HIS A 31 12.86 -11.70 0.40
C HIS A 31 12.96 -10.17 0.57
N PRO A 32 13.95 -9.63 1.32
CA PRO A 32 14.02 -8.21 1.64
C PRO A 32 14.00 -7.30 0.40
N VAL A 33 14.70 -7.70 -0.67
CA VAL A 33 14.73 -6.92 -1.92
C VAL A 33 13.34 -6.89 -2.58
N THR A 34 12.63 -8.02 -2.59
CA THR A 34 11.27 -8.08 -3.14
C THR A 34 10.35 -7.19 -2.32
N ALA A 35 10.39 -7.32 -0.99
CA ALA A 35 9.54 -6.56 -0.08
C ALA A 35 9.77 -5.04 -0.19
N ILE A 36 11.03 -4.61 -0.24
CA ILE A 36 11.40 -3.20 -0.45
C ILE A 36 10.92 -2.71 -1.81
N THR A 37 11.13 -3.49 -2.87
CA THR A 37 10.77 -3.09 -4.24
C THR A 37 9.26 -2.97 -4.40
N VAL A 38 8.51 -3.99 -4.01
CA VAL A 38 7.04 -4.01 -4.07
C VAL A 38 6.47 -2.92 -3.17
N GLY A 39 6.97 -2.79 -1.94
CA GLY A 39 6.55 -1.74 -1.01
C GLY A 39 6.79 -0.33 -1.59
N SER A 40 7.94 -0.08 -2.20
CA SER A 40 8.26 1.21 -2.83
C SER A 40 7.29 1.55 -3.97
N LEU A 41 7.03 0.59 -4.85
CA LEU A 41 6.16 0.76 -6.01
C LEU A 41 4.71 1.01 -5.58
N PHE A 42 4.19 0.20 -4.67
CA PHE A 42 2.80 0.28 -4.21
C PHE A 42 2.56 1.42 -3.23
N GLY A 43 3.59 1.84 -2.48
CA GLY A 43 3.55 3.07 -1.68
C GLY A 43 3.36 4.30 -2.55
N LYS A 44 3.86 4.31 -3.80
CA LYS A 44 3.66 5.43 -4.75
C LYS A 44 2.49 5.21 -5.70
N LEU A 45 1.86 4.04 -5.70
CA LEU A 45 0.82 3.69 -6.67
C LEU A 45 -0.35 4.70 -6.72
N PRO A 46 -0.84 5.28 -5.61
CA PRO A 46 -1.92 6.27 -5.68
C PRO A 46 -1.55 7.48 -6.55
N ASP A 47 -0.33 8.01 -6.40
CA ASP A 47 0.20 9.11 -7.22
C ASP A 47 0.40 8.73 -8.69
N ILE A 48 0.59 7.44 -8.99
CA ILE A 48 0.73 6.95 -10.37
C ILE A 48 -0.65 6.87 -11.04
N LEU A 49 -1.66 6.40 -10.30
CA LEU A 49 -3.03 6.28 -10.78
C LEU A 49 -3.72 7.64 -10.89
N GLU A 50 -3.45 8.55 -9.95
CA GLU A 50 -3.98 9.92 -9.92
C GLU A 50 -2.84 10.94 -9.82
N PRO A 51 -2.12 11.19 -10.92
CA PRO A 51 -0.97 12.07 -10.91
C PRO A 51 -1.36 13.52 -10.64
N SER A 52 -0.55 14.22 -9.84
CA SER A 52 -0.84 15.60 -9.49
C SER A 52 -0.84 16.56 -10.68
N LEU A 53 0.05 16.37 -11.67
CA LEU A 53 0.18 17.20 -12.89
C LEU A 53 0.11 18.72 -12.61
N GLY A 54 0.62 19.17 -11.46
CA GLY A 54 0.55 20.57 -11.02
C GLY A 54 -0.79 21.03 -10.43
N ASN A 55 -1.80 20.15 -10.38
CA ASN A 55 -3.08 20.39 -9.74
C ASN A 55 -3.03 19.98 -8.25
N PRO A 56 -3.21 20.95 -7.31
CA PRO A 56 -3.30 20.63 -5.90
C PRO A 56 -4.52 19.76 -5.55
N HIS A 57 -5.55 19.69 -6.42
CA HIS A 57 -6.80 18.94 -6.25
C HIS A 57 -6.81 17.53 -6.86
N HIS A 58 -5.65 16.93 -7.13
CA HIS A 58 -5.57 15.60 -7.75
C HIS A 58 -6.05 14.44 -6.88
N ARG A 59 -6.07 14.61 -5.54
CA ARG A 59 -6.56 13.57 -4.62
C ARG A 59 -8.04 13.33 -4.84
N GLN A 60 -8.39 12.27 -5.57
CA GLN A 60 -9.75 11.92 -5.91
C GLN A 60 -10.04 10.50 -5.40
N PHE A 61 -10.39 9.56 -6.27
CA PHE A 61 -10.83 8.22 -5.92
C PHE A 61 -9.74 7.37 -5.28
N CYS A 62 -8.55 7.31 -5.88
CA CYS A 62 -7.41 6.54 -5.38
C CYS A 62 -6.88 7.08 -4.05
N HIS A 63 -7.17 8.35 -3.74
CA HIS A 63 -6.81 9.01 -2.49
C HIS A 63 -8.00 9.14 -1.52
N SER A 64 -8.97 8.23 -1.55
CA SER A 64 -10.20 8.36 -0.76
C SER A 64 -10.23 7.50 0.50
N LEU A 65 -11.10 7.88 1.45
CA LEU A 65 -11.43 7.05 2.62
C LEU A 65 -12.13 5.75 2.22
N LEU A 66 -12.88 5.74 1.11
CA LEU A 66 -13.46 4.52 0.56
C LEU A 66 -12.37 3.53 0.16
N VAL A 67 -11.35 3.97 -0.58
CA VAL A 67 -10.22 3.11 -0.97
C VAL A 67 -9.43 2.66 0.26
N LEU A 68 -9.17 3.54 1.23
CA LEU A 68 -8.52 3.18 2.50
C LEU A 68 -9.29 2.06 3.21
N THR A 69 -10.61 2.20 3.32
CA THR A 69 -11.47 1.23 4.00
C THR A 69 -11.52 -0.10 3.25
N ALA A 70 -11.68 -0.06 1.93
CA ALA A 70 -11.70 -1.25 1.09
C ALA A 70 -10.38 -2.03 1.18
N LEU A 71 -9.25 -1.34 1.13
CA LEU A 71 -7.92 -1.95 1.34
C LEU A 71 -7.79 -2.54 2.74
N GLY A 72 -8.23 -1.83 3.79
CA GLY A 72 -8.20 -2.33 5.17
C GLY A 72 -8.99 -3.62 5.34
N VAL A 73 -10.20 -3.69 4.79
CA VAL A 73 -11.05 -4.90 4.82
C VAL A 73 -10.39 -6.03 4.02
N GLY A 74 -9.92 -5.74 2.81
CA GLY A 74 -9.22 -6.73 1.97
C GLY A 74 -7.96 -7.29 2.63
N LEU A 75 -7.16 -6.43 3.26
CA LEU A 75 -5.96 -6.80 4.01
C LEU A 75 -6.30 -7.68 5.22
N LYS A 76 -7.39 -7.40 5.94
CA LYS A 76 -7.86 -8.26 7.03
C LYS A 76 -8.15 -9.68 6.51
N HIS A 77 -8.93 -9.79 5.44
CA HIS A 77 -9.22 -11.09 4.82
C HIS A 77 -7.94 -11.79 4.32
N LEU A 78 -7.02 -11.05 3.70
CA LEU A 78 -5.76 -11.60 3.19
C LEU A 78 -4.82 -12.06 4.32
N TYR A 79 -4.80 -11.34 5.45
CA TYR A 79 -4.01 -11.70 6.62
C TYR A 79 -4.51 -13.00 7.26
N GLU A 80 -5.84 -13.11 7.42
CA GLU A 80 -6.54 -14.27 7.97
C GLU A 80 -6.43 -15.50 7.05
N TRP A 81 -6.37 -15.29 5.74
CA TRP A 81 -6.24 -16.37 4.75
C TRP A 81 -5.02 -17.26 5.05
N GLN A 82 -5.24 -18.58 4.97
CA GLN A 82 -4.24 -19.62 5.22
C GLN A 82 -4.07 -20.49 3.96
N PRO A 83 -3.35 -19.99 2.95
CA PRO A 83 -3.13 -20.77 1.73
C PRO A 83 -2.21 -21.96 1.99
N GLU A 84 -2.51 -23.09 1.35
CA GLU A 84 -1.68 -24.30 1.41
C GLU A 84 -0.63 -24.31 0.28
N GLU A 85 -1.04 -23.89 -0.91
CA GLU A 85 -0.22 -23.88 -2.11
C GLU A 85 0.87 -22.80 -2.09
N ALA A 86 2.03 -23.12 -2.67
CA ALA A 86 3.20 -22.24 -2.65
C ALA A 86 2.96 -20.90 -3.39
N ILE A 87 2.20 -20.93 -4.48
CA ILE A 87 1.84 -19.74 -5.26
C ILE A 87 0.90 -18.84 -4.46
N ASP A 88 -0.08 -19.41 -3.78
CA ASP A 88 -1.06 -18.65 -2.99
C ASP A 88 -0.40 -18.03 -1.75
N LYS A 89 0.55 -18.73 -1.12
CA LYS A 89 1.41 -18.15 -0.07
C LYS A 89 2.20 -16.95 -0.57
N CYS A 90 2.75 -17.04 -1.78
CA CYS A 90 3.47 -15.93 -2.41
C CYS A 90 2.52 -14.74 -2.69
N LEU A 91 1.36 -15.00 -3.30
CA LEU A 91 0.35 -13.98 -3.58
C LEU A 91 -0.16 -13.30 -2.31
N ARG A 92 -0.39 -14.08 -1.24
CA ARG A 92 -0.74 -13.54 0.08
C ARG A 92 0.34 -12.60 0.60
N GLY A 93 1.61 -13.01 0.59
CA GLY A 93 2.73 -12.18 1.06
C GLY A 93 2.88 -10.89 0.25
N LEU A 94 2.87 -10.99 -1.09
CA LEU A 94 2.95 -9.84 -1.98
C LEU A 94 1.75 -8.90 -1.81
N GLY A 95 0.54 -9.43 -1.67
CA GLY A 95 -0.66 -8.63 -1.46
C GLY A 95 -0.66 -7.91 -0.12
N LEU A 96 -0.15 -8.52 0.95
CA LEU A 96 0.02 -7.85 2.25
C LEU A 96 1.03 -6.71 2.15
N ILE A 97 2.18 -6.94 1.50
CA ILE A 97 3.21 -5.90 1.28
C ILE A 97 2.64 -4.74 0.45
N ALA A 98 2.04 -5.05 -0.69
CA ALA A 98 1.47 -4.07 -1.61
C ALA A 98 0.33 -3.26 -0.96
N GLY A 99 -0.62 -3.93 -0.32
CA GLY A 99 -1.77 -3.28 0.30
C GLY A 99 -1.38 -2.43 1.50
N CYS A 100 -0.50 -2.92 2.39
CA CYS A 100 -0.01 -2.12 3.51
C CYS A 100 0.79 -0.89 3.03
N ALA A 101 1.58 -1.02 1.97
CA ALA A 101 2.29 0.10 1.38
C ALA A 101 1.32 1.16 0.82
N TYR A 102 0.28 0.76 0.10
CA TYR A 102 -0.78 1.68 -0.37
C TYR A 102 -1.46 2.37 0.81
N VAL A 103 -1.85 1.61 1.84
CA VAL A 103 -2.46 2.17 3.07
C VAL A 103 -1.54 3.21 3.71
N SER A 104 -0.23 2.97 3.74
CA SER A 104 0.73 3.93 4.28
C SER A 104 0.74 5.27 3.54
N HIS A 105 0.54 5.25 2.21
CA HIS A 105 0.36 6.47 1.41
C HIS A 105 -0.86 7.26 1.87
N LEU A 106 -2.01 6.58 1.95
CA LEU A 106 -3.27 7.20 2.34
C LEU A 106 -3.23 7.75 3.76
N LEU A 107 -2.59 7.02 4.70
CA LEU A 107 -2.40 7.51 6.06
C LEU A 107 -1.50 8.75 6.11
N CYS A 108 -0.40 8.76 5.35
CA CYS A 108 0.43 9.95 5.23
C CYS A 108 -0.39 11.14 4.71
N ASP A 109 -1.21 10.94 3.68
CA ASP A 109 -2.04 11.98 3.10
C ASP A 109 -3.18 12.43 4.02
N ALA A 110 -3.80 11.53 4.76
CA ALA A 110 -4.86 11.80 5.73
C ALA A 110 -4.40 12.75 6.84
N THR A 111 -3.13 12.68 7.24
CA THR A 111 -2.52 13.55 8.27
C THR A 111 -2.17 14.95 7.77
N THR A 112 -2.32 15.23 6.48
CA THR A 112 -2.15 16.58 5.95
C THR A 112 -3.42 17.42 6.13
N PRO A 113 -3.34 18.77 6.18
CA PRO A 113 -4.53 19.62 6.32
C PRO A 113 -5.62 19.41 5.26
N ARG A 114 -5.22 18.95 4.06
CA ARG A 114 -6.15 18.63 2.97
C ARG A 114 -6.87 17.30 3.16
N SER A 115 -6.26 16.38 3.93
CA SER A 115 -6.74 15.02 4.19
C SER A 115 -7.16 14.26 2.92
N LEU A 116 -8.03 13.26 3.09
CA LEU A 116 -8.60 12.41 2.03
C LEU A 116 -10.09 12.78 1.80
N PRO A 117 -10.56 12.86 0.55
CA PRO A 117 -12.00 12.87 0.26
C PRO A 117 -12.69 11.57 0.72
N LEU A 118 -14.00 11.62 0.93
CA LEU A 118 -14.78 10.42 1.26
C LEU A 118 -14.72 9.38 0.12
N ILE A 119 -14.99 9.82 -1.12
CA ILE A 119 -15.00 8.98 -2.32
C ILE A 119 -14.17 9.60 -3.44
N GLY A 120 -14.15 10.93 -3.58
CA GLY A 120 -13.53 11.60 -4.74
C GLY A 120 -14.36 11.48 -6.01
N LYS A 121 -13.87 12.05 -7.11
CA LYS A 121 -14.44 11.88 -8.46
C LYS A 121 -13.73 10.74 -9.18
N LEU A 122 -14.45 10.07 -10.08
CA LEU A 122 -13.90 9.08 -11.03
C LEU A 122 -13.41 9.76 -12.30
#